data_AF-C9XVE6-F1
#
_entry.id   AF-C9XVE6-F1
#
_cell.length_a   1.000
_cell.length_b   1.000
_cell.length_c   1.000
_cell.angle_alpha   90.00
_cell.angle_beta   90.00
_cell.angle_gamma   90.00
#
_symmetry.space_group_name_H-M   'P 1'
#
loop_
_entity.id
_entity.type
_entity.pdbx_description
1 polymer ?
#
loop_
_entity_poly.entity_id
_entity_poly.type
_entity_poly.pdbx_seq_one_letter_code
_entity_poly.pdbx_strand_id
1 'polypeptide(L)' 'MDIETLIAAASRAQQASEHNIGNCSRIWHVGFFSDGVGRNIWKGVTAQRLVNI' A
#
# COMPACT_ATOMS: atom_id res chain seq x y z
N MET A 1 -22.71 -2.53 -28.45
CA MET A 1 -21.35 -2.64 -27.86
C MET A 1 -20.38 -2.29 -28.97
N ASP A 2 -19.51 -1.32 -28.74
CA ASP A 2 -18.62 -0.76 -29.76
C ASP A 2 -17.40 -1.69 -29.97
N ILE A 3 -16.85 -1.74 -31.19
CA ILE A 3 -15.75 -2.65 -31.54
C ILE A 3 -14.51 -2.34 -30.70
N GLU A 4 -14.24 -1.06 -30.45
CA GLU A 4 -13.15 -0.63 -29.56
C GLU A 4 -13.31 -1.16 -28.14
N THR A 5 -14.55 -1.19 -27.63
CA THR A 5 -14.83 -1.72 -26.30
C THR A 5 -14.60 -3.23 -26.20
N LEU A 6 -14.84 -3.97 -27.29
CA LEU A 6 -14.57 -5.40 -27.39
C LEU A 6 -13.07 -5.68 -27.44
N ILE A 7 -12.32 -4.93 -28.25
CA ILE A 7 -10.86 -5.04 -28.37
C ILE A 7 -10.18 -4.72 -27.03
N ALA A 8 -10.61 -3.64 -26.37
CA ALA A 8 -10.09 -3.25 -25.07
C ALA A 8 -10.39 -4.30 -23.98
N ALA A 9 -11.53 -4.98 -24.04
CA ALA A 9 -11.87 -6.05 -23.11
C ALA A 9 -11.03 -7.31 -23.36
N ALA A 10 -10.88 -7.72 -24.62
CA ALA A 10 -10.05 -8.87 -25.01
C ALA A 10 -8.57 -8.67 -24.63
N SER A 11 -8.03 -7.48 -24.89
CA SER A 11 -6.65 -7.14 -24.52
C SER A 11 -6.40 -7.25 -23.01
N ARG A 12 -7.33 -6.72 -22.17
CA ARG A 12 -7.25 -6.83 -20.71
C ARG A 12 -7.35 -8.27 -20.21
N ALA A 13 -8.24 -9.06 -20.79
CA ALA A 13 -8.38 -10.48 -20.43
C ALA A 13 -7.10 -11.27 -20.77
N GLN A 14 -6.51 -10.99 -21.94
CA GLN A 14 -5.28 -11.63 -22.38
C GLN A 14 -4.08 -11.23 -21.51
N GLN A 15 -3.93 -9.94 -21.20
CA GLN A 15 -2.89 -9.46 -20.27
C GLN A 15 -3.03 -10.07 -18.87
N ALA A 16 -4.25 -10.18 -18.34
CA ALA A 16 -4.50 -10.83 -17.05
C ALA A 16 -4.07 -12.31 -17.05
N SER A 17 -4.35 -13.02 -18.15
CA SER A 17 -3.97 -14.42 -18.34
C SER A 17 -2.45 -14.61 -18.54
N GLU A 18 -1.83 -13.82 -19.42
CA GLU A 18 -0.43 -14.00 -19.84
C GLU A 18 0.56 -13.51 -18.77
N HIS A 19 0.24 -12.42 -18.09
CA HIS A 19 1.15 -11.80 -17.13
C HIS A 19 0.80 -12.15 -15.68
N ASN A 20 -0.15 -13.06 -15.47
CA ASN A 20 -0.68 -13.41 -14.16
C ASN A 20 -1.02 -12.15 -13.34
N ILE A 21 -1.53 -11.12 -14.01
CA ILE A 21 -2.05 -9.88 -13.42
C ILE A 21 -3.42 -10.22 -12.82
N GLY A 22 -3.43 -11.18 -11.89
CA GLY A 22 -4.47 -11.28 -10.88
C GLY A 22 -4.30 -10.12 -9.91
N ASN A 23 -5.41 -9.76 -9.24
CA ASN A 23 -5.44 -8.86 -8.09
C ASN A 23 -4.12 -8.93 -7.31
N CYS A 24 -3.37 -7.83 -7.22
CA CYS A 24 -2.09 -7.77 -6.50
C CYS A 24 -2.24 -8.49 -5.17
N SER A 25 -1.76 -9.74 -5.08
CA SER A 25 -2.00 -10.64 -3.95
C SER A 25 -1.17 -10.25 -2.72
N ARG A 26 -0.58 -9.06 -2.74
CA ARG A 26 0.27 -8.52 -1.68
C ARG A 26 -0.60 -7.65 -0.78
N ILE A 27 -0.79 -8.13 0.44
CA ILE A 27 -1.38 -7.33 1.51
C ILE A 27 -0.37 -6.24 1.87
N TRP A 28 -0.81 -4.98 1.82
CA TRP A 28 -0.01 -3.86 2.31
C TRP A 28 -0.22 -3.71 3.81
N HIS A 29 0.81 -4.01 4.61
CA HIS A 29 0.79 -3.84 6.05
C HIS A 29 1.28 -2.43 6.41
N VAL A 30 0.42 -1.61 7.03
CA VAL A 30 0.74 -0.25 7.48
C VAL A 30 0.57 -0.16 8.99
N GLY A 31 1.62 0.26 9.68
CA GLY A 31 1.56 0.59 11.11
C GLY A 31 1.51 2.10 11.31
N PHE A 32 0.49 2.58 12.00
CA PHE A 32 0.44 3.95 12.52
C PHE A 32 0.77 3.93 14.01
N PHE A 33 1.83 4.64 14.38
CA PHE A 33 2.31 4.73 15.76
C PHE A 33 2.04 6.14 16.28
N SER A 34 1.34 6.23 17.39
CA SER A 34 0.98 7.51 18.02
C SER A 34 1.67 7.63 19.36
N ASP A 35 2.68 8.49 19.46
CA ASP A 35 3.37 8.77 20.72
C ASP A 35 2.39 9.43 21.74
N GLY A 36 2.74 9.39 23.01
CA GLY A 36 1.94 9.93 24.11
C GLY A 36 1.74 11.46 24.02
N VAL A 37 0.72 11.96 24.73
CA VAL A 37 0.40 13.40 24.78
C VAL A 37 1.62 14.23 25.18
N GLY A 38 1.94 15.23 24.37
CA GLY A 38 3.06 16.15 24.61
C GLY A 38 4.45 15.52 24.41
N ARG A 39 4.53 14.30 23.89
CA ARG A 39 5.81 13.65 23.58
C ARG A 39 6.26 13.94 22.16
N ASN A 40 7.58 13.87 21.99
CA ASN A 40 8.25 14.16 20.74
C ASN A 40 9.46 13.24 20.61
N ILE A 41 9.49 12.46 19.52
CA ILE A 41 10.51 11.44 19.27
C ILE A 41 11.92 12.07 19.25
N TRP A 42 12.11 13.16 18.51
CA TRP A 42 13.42 13.80 18.37
C TRP A 42 13.97 14.32 19.70
N LYS A 43 13.13 14.98 20.50
CA LYS A 43 13.50 15.40 21.86
C LYS A 43 13.78 14.20 22.76
N GLY A 44 13.00 13.13 22.61
CA GLY A 44 13.18 11.86 23.33
C GLY A 44 14.51 11.18 23.03
N VAL A 45 14.96 11.15 21.77
CA VAL A 45 16.27 10.61 21.37
C VAL A 45 17.40 11.37 22.07
N THR A 46 17.39 12.70 21.97
CA THR A 46 18.46 13.54 22.56
C THR A 46 18.48 13.46 24.08
N ALA A 47 17.32 13.26 24.71
CA ALA A 47 17.18 13.19 26.16
C ALA A 47 17.24 11.75 26.71
N GLN A 48 17.44 10.73 25.86
CA GLN A 48 17.35 9.31 26.23
C GLN A 48 16.04 8.93 26.96
N ARG A 49 14.92 9.51 26.51
CA ARG A 49 13.57 9.35 27.09
C ARG A 49 12.55 8.83 26.08
N LEU A 50 12.97 7.94 25.20
CA LEU A 50 12.06 7.24 24.28
C LEU A 50 11.09 6.34 25.06
N VAL A 51 9.95 6.08 24.44
CA VAL A 51 8.85 5.29 25.01
C VAL A 51 8.51 4.17 24.04
N ASN A 52 7.72 3.18 24.48
CA ASN A 52 7.53 1.92 23.76
C ASN A 52 6.66 2.02 22.48
N ILE A 53 6.40 3.22 21.97
CA ILE A 53 5.65 3.46 20.74
C ILE A 53 6.63 3.92 19.65
#